data_AF-A0A956J3I1-F1
#
_entry.id   AF-A0A956J3I1-F1
#
_cell.length_a   1.000
_cell.length_b   1.000
_cell.length_c   1.000
_cell.angle_alpha   90.00
_cell.angle_beta   90.00
_cell.angle_gamma   90.00
#
_symmetry.space_group_name_H-M   'P 1'
#
loop_
_entity.id
_entity.type
_entity.pdbx_description
1 polymer ?
#
loop_
_entity_poly.entity_id
_entity_poly.type
_entity_poly.pdbx_seq_one_letter_code
_entity_poly.pdbx_strand_id
1 'polypeptide(L)'
;MAGLRIAQVKRWTALGTLLASALVAACGEDVEVGSMSGGSAGTNLAGVGGSSTSGGSAGNGGSGGSLAGEGGGAGSSSAGSANGGSSTGGTGPCVPAQCEGHQYLCGNCVDDDNDGLTDAEDPDCVGPCDNTEDSFASGIPGGNQAPCKMDCYFDQDTGNNDGCYWSHSCDPLSTAPNYYPSADSACVYDANANIPGTSKGCDELLQSQDAECAANCGPLTPNGCDCFGCCELPAGSGKFVYLGSEVSKQATCTSDDVGDPTKCHPCTPVPSCFNDCGVCELCVGKHSVPQSCNPQGSGGGGGTSNGGSAGQAGSGGGSQGGGGSQGGSGGSTQCAAGVQPCGLPGQSPCVSGYYCVTGCCVEAPR
;
A
#
# COMPACT_ATOMS: atom_id res chain seq x y z
N MET A 1 1.34 49.27 65.17
CA MET A 1 2.77 49.65 65.24
C MET A 1 3.40 49.29 63.90
N ALA A 2 4.21 50.23 63.38
CA ALA A 2 5.17 50.20 62.26
C ALA A 2 5.43 48.86 61.53
N GLY A 3 5.65 48.79 60.21
CA GLY A 3 5.89 49.82 59.21
C GLY A 3 6.52 49.17 57.95
N LEU A 4 5.95 49.50 56.79
CA LEU A 4 6.62 49.99 55.58
C LEU A 4 8.04 49.48 55.24
N ARG A 5 8.26 48.95 54.02
CA ARG A 5 9.22 49.51 53.03
C ARG A 5 8.91 49.07 51.60
N ILE A 6 8.57 50.06 50.78
CA ILE A 6 8.61 50.08 49.32
C ILE A 6 9.99 50.64 48.91
N ALA A 7 10.65 50.06 47.90
CA ALA A 7 11.75 50.69 47.14
C ALA A 7 11.75 50.10 45.71
N GLN A 8 11.23 50.81 44.69
CA GLN A 8 11.90 51.79 43.80
C GLN A 8 12.78 51.13 42.71
N VAL A 9 12.31 51.05 41.45
CA VAL A 9 12.53 51.99 40.31
C VAL A 9 13.79 51.69 39.48
N LYS A 10 13.60 51.41 38.18
CA LYS A 10 14.32 52.14 37.12
C LYS A 10 13.60 52.05 35.77
N ARG A 11 12.90 53.14 35.44
CA ARG A 11 12.52 53.51 34.06
C ARG A 11 13.76 54.01 33.35
N TRP A 12 13.98 53.58 32.11
CA TRP A 12 14.82 54.28 31.15
C TRP A 12 13.92 54.83 30.05
N THR A 13 13.87 56.15 29.95
CA THR A 13 13.25 56.92 28.88
C THR A 13 14.19 58.06 28.61
N ALA A 14 14.65 58.21 27.37
CA ALA A 14 14.95 59.48 26.68
C ALA A 14 15.85 59.19 25.46
N LEU A 15 15.30 59.40 24.25
CA LEU A 15 15.61 60.52 23.32
C LEU A 15 16.85 60.24 22.44
N GLY A 16 16.87 60.47 21.14
CA GLY A 16 15.97 61.24 20.28
C GLY A 16 16.24 60.95 18.78
N THR A 17 15.22 61.15 17.92
CA THR A 17 15.11 62.19 16.87
C THR A 17 16.21 62.10 15.79
N LEU A 18 15.94 61.98 14.48
CA LEU A 18 15.26 62.97 13.63
C LEU A 18 15.08 62.43 12.18
N LEU A 19 13.93 62.77 11.58
CA LEU A 19 13.61 63.00 10.15
C LEU A 19 14.63 62.64 9.04
N ALA A 20 14.16 61.89 8.04
CA ALA A 20 14.30 62.27 6.62
C ALA A 20 13.29 61.50 5.76
N SER A 21 12.30 62.23 5.24
CA SER A 21 11.45 61.80 4.13
C SER A 21 12.27 61.79 2.84
N ALA A 22 12.23 60.69 2.09
CA ALA A 22 12.56 60.67 0.68
C ALA A 22 11.50 59.84 -0.06
N LEU A 23 10.64 60.56 -0.79
CA LEU A 23 9.86 59.99 -1.89
C LEU A 23 10.85 59.45 -2.94
N VAL A 24 10.72 58.18 -3.30
CA VAL A 24 11.20 57.67 -4.59
C VAL A 24 9.97 57.17 -5.35
N ALA A 25 9.76 57.79 -6.50
CA ALA A 25 8.85 57.38 -7.54
C ALA A 25 9.51 56.33 -8.45
N ALA A 26 8.66 55.55 -9.14
CA ALA A 26 8.96 54.63 -10.26
C ALA A 26 9.46 53.22 -9.86
N CYS A 27 9.09 52.11 -10.50
CA CYS A 27 8.30 51.85 -11.71
C CYS A 27 7.29 50.72 -11.45
N GLY A 28 6.14 50.79 -12.12
CA GLY A 28 5.19 49.69 -12.22
C GLY A 28 5.58 48.75 -13.37
N GLU A 29 5.38 47.46 -13.16
CA GLU A 29 5.24 46.47 -14.21
C GLU A 29 3.96 45.69 -13.90
N ASP A 30 2.94 45.93 -14.72
CA ASP A 30 1.68 45.20 -14.72
C ASP A 30 1.92 43.79 -15.26
N VAL A 31 1.65 42.77 -14.45
CA VAL A 31 1.49 41.39 -14.96
C VAL A 31 0.01 41.19 -15.20
N GLU A 32 -0.40 41.31 -16.47
CA GLU A 32 -1.70 40.81 -16.94
C GLU A 32 -1.73 39.28 -16.83
N VAL A 33 -2.47 38.77 -15.85
CA VAL A 33 -2.88 37.36 -15.83
C VAL A 33 -4.12 37.24 -16.70
N GLY A 34 -3.91 36.76 -17.93
CA GLY A 34 -4.96 36.53 -18.92
C GLY A 34 -6.05 35.59 -18.39
N SER A 35 -7.27 36.13 -18.30
CA SER A 35 -8.50 35.39 -18.02
C SER A 35 -8.86 34.54 -19.23
N MET A 36 -8.74 33.21 -19.14
CA MET A 36 -9.32 32.29 -20.11
C MET A 36 -10.74 31.93 -19.68
N SER A 37 -11.67 32.84 -19.97
CA SER A 37 -13.10 32.54 -20.02
C SER A 37 -13.46 32.43 -21.51
N GLY A 38 -13.76 31.20 -21.95
CA GLY A 38 -14.03 30.88 -23.35
C GLY A 38 -15.00 29.71 -23.47
N GLY A 39 -16.24 29.93 -23.06
CA GLY A 39 -17.35 29.09 -23.47
C GLY A 39 -17.53 29.17 -24.99
N SER A 40 -17.73 28.03 -25.64
CA SER A 40 -18.23 27.99 -27.02
C SER A 40 -19.35 26.97 -27.10
N ALA A 41 -20.56 27.52 -27.17
CA ALA A 41 -21.78 26.83 -27.53
C ALA A 41 -21.70 26.35 -28.98
N GLY A 42 -22.30 25.20 -29.23
CA GLY A 42 -22.37 24.59 -30.56
C GLY A 42 -23.24 25.35 -31.54
N THR A 43 -22.98 25.10 -32.82
CA THR A 43 -23.99 25.16 -33.89
C THR A 43 -23.77 24.01 -34.87
N ASN A 44 -24.86 23.32 -35.17
CA ASN A 44 -24.97 22.33 -36.22
C ASN A 44 -24.86 23.00 -37.60
N LEU A 45 -24.10 22.42 -38.53
CA LEU A 45 -24.45 22.53 -39.95
C LEU A 45 -23.98 21.31 -40.75
N ALA A 46 -24.88 20.85 -41.61
CA ALA A 46 -24.91 19.58 -42.30
C ALA A 46 -24.13 19.54 -43.63
N GLY A 47 -23.80 18.32 -44.05
CA GLY A 47 -23.53 17.90 -45.44
C GLY A 47 -22.08 18.15 -45.91
N VAL A 48 -21.45 17.33 -46.77
CA VAL A 48 -21.93 16.33 -47.72
C VAL A 48 -20.73 15.48 -48.17
N GLY A 49 -20.92 14.17 -48.36
CA GLY A 49 -20.39 13.37 -49.50
C GLY A 49 -18.89 13.05 -49.60
N GLY A 50 -18.56 11.75 -49.67
CA GLY A 50 -17.28 11.30 -50.21
C GLY A 50 -16.95 9.81 -50.02
N SER A 51 -17.63 8.93 -50.76
CA SER A 51 -17.24 7.52 -50.95
C SER A 51 -15.96 7.37 -51.78
N SER A 52 -15.09 6.42 -51.44
CA SER A 52 -14.24 5.58 -52.35
C SER A 52 -13.27 4.72 -51.52
N THR A 53 -13.47 3.41 -51.38
CA THR A 53 -12.92 2.28 -52.20
C THR A 53 -11.42 1.96 -52.04
N SER A 54 -11.17 0.77 -51.46
CA SER A 54 -10.38 -0.36 -52.03
C SER A 54 -8.83 -0.41 -51.98
N GLY A 55 -8.32 -1.59 -51.56
CA GLY A 55 -7.02 -2.21 -51.93
C GLY A 55 -5.96 -2.13 -50.82
N GLY A 56 -5.45 -3.20 -50.20
CA GLY A 56 -4.87 -4.45 -50.71
C GLY A 56 -3.34 -4.33 -50.72
N SER A 57 -2.55 -5.01 -49.86
CA SER A 57 -1.83 -6.28 -50.12
C SER A 57 -0.88 -6.53 -48.93
N ALA A 58 -0.85 -7.69 -48.25
CA ALA A 58 -0.11 -8.91 -48.59
C ALA A 58 1.39 -8.70 -48.88
N GLY A 59 2.25 -9.10 -47.93
CA GLY A 59 3.70 -9.26 -48.11
C GLY A 59 4.16 -10.57 -47.48
N ASN A 60 4.40 -11.57 -48.34
CA ASN A 60 4.97 -12.87 -48.02
C ASN A 60 6.22 -13.05 -48.89
N GLY A 61 7.33 -13.54 -48.32
CA GLY A 61 8.55 -13.91 -49.06
C GLY A 61 9.84 -13.43 -48.36
N GLY A 62 10.86 -14.25 -48.11
CA GLY A 62 11.12 -15.56 -48.69
C GLY A 62 12.16 -16.38 -47.93
N SER A 63 12.21 -17.64 -48.33
CA SER A 63 13.17 -18.66 -47.95
C SER A 63 14.40 -18.61 -48.87
N GLY A 64 15.57 -18.99 -48.36
CA GLY A 64 16.67 -19.47 -49.20
C GLY A 64 18.05 -19.37 -48.55
N GLY A 65 18.71 -20.51 -48.33
CA GLY A 65 20.17 -20.56 -48.15
C GLY A 65 20.70 -21.64 -47.20
N SER A 66 20.61 -22.92 -47.59
CA SER A 66 21.47 -23.97 -47.03
C SER A 66 22.86 -23.89 -47.64
N LEU A 67 23.91 -23.85 -46.81
CA LEU A 67 25.25 -24.34 -47.16
C LEU A 67 25.82 -25.11 -45.95
N ALA A 68 26.20 -26.35 -46.23
CA ALA A 68 26.91 -27.25 -45.33
C ALA A 68 28.38 -26.85 -45.18
N GLY A 69 28.98 -27.17 -44.03
CA GLY A 69 30.42 -27.09 -43.80
C GLY A 69 30.80 -27.54 -42.39
N GLU A 70 31.37 -28.75 -42.31
CA GLU A 70 31.92 -29.38 -41.09
C GLU A 70 33.19 -28.68 -40.57
N GLY A 71 33.48 -28.82 -39.27
CA GLY A 71 34.83 -28.61 -38.72
C GLY A 71 34.84 -28.09 -37.29
N GLY A 72 35.26 -28.94 -36.35
CA GLY A 72 35.25 -28.66 -34.91
C GLY A 72 36.31 -27.68 -34.41
N GLY A 73 36.10 -27.22 -33.17
CA GLY A 73 37.06 -26.45 -32.39
C GLY A 73 36.53 -26.21 -31.00
N ALA A 74 37.17 -26.82 -29.99
CA ALA A 74 36.87 -26.63 -28.59
C ALA A 74 37.14 -25.17 -28.16
N GLY A 75 36.19 -24.57 -27.45
CA GLY A 75 36.30 -23.21 -26.91
C GLY A 75 35.38 -23.06 -25.71
N SER A 76 35.96 -23.19 -24.52
CA SER A 76 35.37 -22.83 -23.23
C SER A 76 34.78 -21.42 -23.30
N SER A 77 33.47 -21.30 -23.13
CA SER A 77 32.83 -20.04 -22.77
C SER A 77 31.67 -20.35 -21.83
N SER A 78 31.83 -19.81 -20.62
CA SER A 78 30.86 -19.80 -19.54
C SER A 78 29.53 -19.25 -20.06
N ALA A 79 28.55 -20.14 -20.25
CA ALA A 79 27.17 -19.71 -20.30
C ALA A 79 26.78 -19.38 -18.85
N GLY A 80 26.59 -18.09 -18.58
CA GLY A 80 25.91 -17.64 -17.39
C GLY A 80 24.53 -18.27 -17.36
N SER A 81 24.35 -19.22 -16.43
CA SER A 81 23.01 -19.54 -15.95
C SER A 81 22.43 -18.24 -15.41
N ALA A 82 21.35 -17.78 -16.03
CA ALA A 82 20.41 -16.90 -15.37
C ALA A 82 20.05 -17.59 -14.05
N ASN A 83 20.51 -17.00 -12.95
CA ASN A 83 20.14 -17.40 -11.61
C ASN A 83 18.71 -16.89 -11.40
N GLY A 84 17.74 -17.58 -12.00
CA GLY A 84 16.36 -17.56 -11.51
C GLY A 84 16.40 -18.31 -10.19
N GLY A 85 16.74 -17.58 -9.13
CA GLY A 85 16.93 -18.08 -7.78
C GLY A 85 15.64 -18.73 -7.32
N SER A 86 15.70 -20.06 -7.25
CA SER A 86 14.71 -20.91 -6.63
C SER A 86 14.35 -20.36 -5.26
N SER A 87 13.10 -19.92 -5.11
CA SER A 87 12.48 -19.60 -3.84
C SER A 87 12.68 -20.78 -2.88
N THR A 88 13.25 -20.47 -1.72
CA THR A 88 13.32 -21.39 -0.58
C THR A 88 12.33 -20.87 0.46
N GLY A 89 11.04 -20.83 0.12
CA GLY A 89 10.00 -20.19 0.95
C GLY A 89 8.60 -20.78 0.82
N GLY A 90 8.05 -20.88 -0.41
CA GLY A 90 6.74 -21.45 -0.67
C GLY A 90 6.77 -22.68 -1.58
N THR A 91 6.04 -23.75 -1.24
CA THR A 91 5.97 -25.01 -2.02
C THR A 91 5.13 -24.91 -3.31
N GLY A 92 5.04 -23.73 -3.94
CA GLY A 92 4.31 -23.52 -5.19
C GLY A 92 4.89 -22.38 -6.03
N PRO A 93 4.66 -22.39 -7.36
CA PRO A 93 5.06 -21.28 -8.22
C PRO A 93 4.28 -20.03 -7.84
N CYS A 94 4.98 -18.92 -7.59
CA CYS A 94 4.36 -17.61 -7.42
C CYS A 94 3.45 -17.28 -8.62
N VAL A 95 2.31 -16.64 -8.34
CA VAL A 95 1.33 -16.22 -9.35
C VAL A 95 1.37 -14.71 -9.43
N PRO A 96 1.80 -14.13 -10.57
CA PRO A 96 1.84 -12.69 -10.72
C PRO A 96 0.47 -12.06 -10.49
N ALA A 97 0.46 -10.96 -9.75
CA ALA A 97 -0.73 -10.14 -9.55
C ALA A 97 -0.58 -8.83 -10.30
N GLN A 98 -1.71 -8.32 -10.78
CA GLN A 98 -1.79 -7.00 -11.38
C GLN A 98 -2.63 -6.13 -10.48
N CYS A 99 -2.28 -4.86 -10.43
CA CYS A 99 -3.10 -3.79 -9.88
C CYS A 99 -3.49 -2.88 -11.05
N GLU A 100 -4.76 -2.88 -11.42
CA GLU A 100 -5.31 -2.06 -12.51
C GLU A 100 -4.59 -2.22 -13.86
N GLY A 101 -4.23 -3.47 -14.19
CA GLY A 101 -3.49 -3.81 -15.41
C GLY A 101 -2.00 -3.49 -15.37
N HIS A 102 -1.48 -2.99 -14.25
CA HIS A 102 -0.05 -2.81 -14.00
C HIS A 102 0.50 -3.91 -13.10
N GLN A 103 1.74 -4.32 -13.36
CA GLN A 103 2.46 -5.26 -12.51
C GLN A 103 3.55 -4.47 -11.79
N TYR A 104 3.38 -4.31 -10.48
CA TYR A 104 4.33 -3.62 -9.61
C TYR A 104 5.30 -4.62 -8.96
N LEU A 105 6.32 -4.11 -8.26
CA LEU A 105 7.39 -4.93 -7.69
C LEU A 105 6.83 -6.04 -6.80
N CYS A 106 6.01 -5.69 -5.81
CA CYS A 106 5.37 -6.63 -4.90
C CYS A 106 4.34 -7.60 -5.51
N GLY A 107 4.15 -7.61 -6.84
CA GLY A 107 3.26 -8.54 -7.53
C GLY A 107 3.92 -9.22 -8.73
N ASN A 108 5.24 -9.11 -8.86
CA ASN A 108 5.94 -9.53 -10.08
C ASN A 108 6.59 -10.92 -10.04
N CYS A 109 6.56 -11.57 -8.87
CA CYS A 109 7.18 -12.85 -8.57
C CYS A 109 8.70 -12.85 -8.66
N VAL A 110 9.32 -11.71 -8.38
CA VAL A 110 10.77 -11.50 -8.29
C VAL A 110 11.07 -10.98 -6.90
N ASP A 111 12.16 -11.47 -6.34
CA ASP A 111 12.81 -10.90 -5.15
C ASP A 111 13.67 -9.72 -5.64
N ASP A 112 13.07 -8.54 -5.77
CA ASP A 112 13.67 -7.33 -6.33
C ASP A 112 14.65 -6.66 -5.35
N ASP A 113 14.46 -6.83 -4.04
CA ASP A 113 15.35 -6.29 -3.00
C ASP A 113 16.46 -7.27 -2.57
N ASN A 114 16.34 -8.56 -2.91
CA ASN A 114 17.26 -9.67 -2.64
C ASN A 114 17.37 -10.05 -1.16
N ASP A 115 16.30 -9.89 -0.37
CA ASP A 115 16.24 -10.33 1.02
C ASP A 115 15.93 -11.85 1.16
N GLY A 116 15.51 -12.49 0.06
CA GLY A 116 15.20 -13.91 -0.04
C GLY A 116 13.72 -14.26 0.14
N LEU A 117 12.85 -13.27 0.30
CA LEU A 117 11.40 -13.34 0.23
C LEU A 117 10.94 -12.79 -1.13
N THR A 118 9.66 -12.93 -1.45
CA THR A 118 9.16 -12.53 -2.77
C THR A 118 7.73 -12.06 -2.63
N ASP A 119 7.42 -10.87 -3.14
CA ASP A 119 6.06 -10.31 -3.19
C ASP A 119 5.30 -10.49 -1.84
N ALA A 120 4.21 -11.26 -1.87
CA ALA A 120 3.33 -11.59 -0.77
C ALA A 120 3.97 -12.39 0.39
N GLU A 121 5.14 -13.00 0.19
CA GLU A 121 5.91 -13.64 1.27
C GLU A 121 6.81 -12.62 1.99
N ASP A 122 7.04 -11.45 1.38
CA ASP A 122 7.83 -10.35 1.92
C ASP A 122 7.00 -9.49 2.90
N PRO A 123 7.48 -9.28 4.15
CA PRO A 123 6.79 -8.45 5.12
C PRO A 123 6.77 -6.94 4.79
N ASP A 124 7.65 -6.47 3.91
CA ASP A 124 7.73 -5.07 3.48
C ASP A 124 6.72 -4.76 2.35
N CYS A 125 6.27 -5.77 1.60
CA CYS A 125 5.18 -5.64 0.64
C CYS A 125 3.80 -5.48 1.28
N VAL A 126 3.11 -4.36 1.00
CA VAL A 126 1.78 -4.09 1.59
C VAL A 126 0.60 -4.41 0.66
N GLY A 127 0.85 -4.79 -0.59
CA GLY A 127 -0.19 -5.17 -1.54
C GLY A 127 0.29 -5.30 -2.99
N PRO A 128 -0.59 -5.68 -3.93
CA PRO A 128 -0.24 -5.80 -5.34
C PRO A 128 -0.04 -4.45 -6.04
N CYS A 129 -0.51 -3.36 -5.41
CA CYS A 129 -0.32 -1.97 -5.83
C CYS A 129 0.91 -1.34 -5.16
N ASP A 130 1.82 -2.15 -4.61
CA ASP A 130 3.06 -1.66 -4.03
C ASP A 130 4.23 -1.85 -5.02
N ASN A 131 4.90 -0.74 -5.30
CA ASN A 131 6.01 -0.63 -6.23
C ASN A 131 7.36 -0.47 -5.51
N THR A 132 7.44 -0.81 -4.22
CA THR A 132 8.68 -0.99 -3.49
C THR A 132 8.66 -2.33 -2.76
N GLU A 133 9.80 -3.02 -2.70
CA GLU A 133 9.98 -4.19 -1.82
C GLU A 133 10.87 -3.87 -0.62
N ASP A 134 11.51 -2.70 -0.60
CA ASP A 134 12.44 -2.27 0.46
C ASP A 134 11.84 -1.21 1.41
N SER A 135 10.55 -0.93 1.30
CA SER A 135 9.86 0.10 2.09
C SER A 135 8.37 -0.21 2.23
N PHE A 136 7.71 0.39 3.21
CA PHE A 136 6.25 0.28 3.32
C PHE A 136 5.48 1.29 2.45
N ALA A 137 6.17 2.20 1.77
CA ALA A 137 5.52 3.20 0.95
C ALA A 137 5.19 2.60 -0.41
N SER A 138 3.98 2.82 -0.94
CA SER A 138 3.55 2.20 -2.20
C SER A 138 4.44 2.49 -3.41
N GLY A 139 5.30 3.52 -3.37
CA GLY A 139 6.23 3.84 -4.47
C GLY A 139 5.55 4.22 -5.79
N ILE A 140 4.22 4.36 -5.82
CA ILE A 140 3.46 4.73 -7.03
C ILE A 140 3.59 6.24 -7.23
N PRO A 141 4.21 6.70 -8.33
CA PRO A 141 4.27 8.12 -8.64
C PRO A 141 2.86 8.66 -8.91
N GLY A 142 2.42 9.64 -8.10
CA GLY A 142 1.07 10.20 -8.23
C GLY A 142 0.05 9.65 -7.23
N GLY A 143 0.38 8.59 -6.47
CA GLY A 143 -0.45 8.08 -5.37
C GLY A 143 -0.47 9.05 -4.18
N ASN A 144 -1.63 9.22 -3.56
CA ASN A 144 -1.93 10.05 -2.38
C ASN A 144 -1.16 11.39 -2.26
N GLN A 145 -1.02 12.13 -3.36
CA GLN A 145 -0.17 13.34 -3.44
C GLN A 145 -0.74 14.60 -2.78
N ALA A 146 -1.98 14.55 -2.29
CA ALA A 146 -2.58 15.68 -1.62
C ALA A 146 -2.13 15.65 -0.16
N PRO A 147 -1.35 16.65 0.32
CA PRO A 147 -0.67 16.57 1.62
C PRO A 147 -1.65 16.41 2.78
N CYS A 148 -2.92 16.79 2.61
CA CYS A 148 -3.93 16.60 3.62
C CYS A 148 -5.03 15.63 3.24
N LYS A 149 -5.23 15.27 1.96
CA LYS A 149 -6.41 14.50 1.54
C LYS A 149 -5.96 13.07 1.24
N MET A 150 -6.65 12.12 1.86
CA MET A 150 -6.37 10.70 1.72
C MET A 150 -7.55 9.99 1.05
N ASP A 151 -7.21 9.10 0.13
CA ASP A 151 -8.10 8.08 -0.42
C ASP A 151 -7.76 6.71 0.20
N CYS A 152 -8.27 5.62 -0.36
CA CYS A 152 -7.69 4.31 -0.08
C CYS A 152 -6.17 4.35 -0.33
N TYR A 153 -5.40 3.83 0.61
CA TYR A 153 -3.94 3.82 0.52
C TYR A 153 -3.42 2.68 -0.36
N PHE A 154 -4.18 1.59 -0.43
CA PHE A 154 -3.74 0.30 -0.97
C PHE A 154 -4.21 0.05 -2.40
N ASP A 155 -4.87 1.01 -3.03
CA ASP A 155 -5.16 1.00 -4.45
C ASP A 155 -4.19 1.93 -5.22
N GLN A 156 -4.37 2.03 -6.53
CA GLN A 156 -3.45 2.75 -7.41
C GLN A 156 -3.82 4.22 -7.57
N ASP A 157 -5.07 4.59 -7.29
CA ASP A 157 -5.62 5.86 -7.71
C ASP A 157 -5.73 6.87 -6.56
N THR A 158 -6.12 8.09 -6.93
CA THR A 158 -6.28 9.21 -5.98
C THR A 158 -7.63 9.91 -6.17
N GLY A 159 -8.54 9.21 -6.85
CA GLY A 159 -9.68 9.77 -7.58
C GLY A 159 -10.93 10.01 -6.74
N ASN A 160 -10.96 9.61 -5.47
CA ASN A 160 -12.17 9.48 -4.65
C ASN A 160 -13.27 8.63 -5.31
N ASN A 161 -12.92 7.66 -6.15
CA ASN A 161 -13.89 6.74 -6.76
C ASN A 161 -14.24 5.57 -5.86
N ASP A 162 -13.53 5.41 -4.75
CA ASP A 162 -13.71 4.28 -3.84
C ASP A 162 -14.51 4.65 -2.60
N GLY A 163 -15.04 5.87 -2.56
CA GLY A 163 -15.87 6.35 -1.45
C GLY A 163 -15.13 6.49 -0.12
N CYS A 164 -13.80 6.34 -0.12
CA CYS A 164 -12.93 6.56 1.03
C CYS A 164 -12.59 8.04 1.12
N TYR A 165 -12.92 8.66 2.26
CA TYR A 165 -12.65 10.08 2.47
C TYR A 165 -12.01 10.28 3.83
N TRP A 166 -10.77 10.76 3.81
CA TRP A 166 -10.08 11.17 5.01
C TRP A 166 -9.20 12.39 4.78
N SER A 167 -8.87 13.06 5.88
CA SER A 167 -7.89 14.13 5.86
C SER A 167 -6.90 13.96 7.00
N HIS A 168 -5.62 14.23 6.75
CA HIS A 168 -4.63 14.33 7.81
C HIS A 168 -4.93 15.48 8.78
N SER A 169 -5.74 16.47 8.39
CA SER A 169 -6.28 17.47 9.32
C SER A 169 -7.30 16.90 10.32
N CYS A 170 -7.75 15.66 10.14
CA CYS A 170 -8.56 14.94 11.12
C CYS A 170 -7.73 14.13 12.12
N ASP A 171 -6.42 14.01 11.91
CA ASP A 171 -5.55 13.29 12.86
C ASP A 171 -5.18 14.22 14.03
N PRO A 172 -5.50 13.86 15.30
CA PRO A 172 -5.12 14.63 16.48
C PRO A 172 -3.61 14.84 16.64
N LEU A 173 -2.78 14.04 15.98
CA LEU A 173 -1.31 14.18 15.97
C LEU A 173 -0.82 15.29 15.03
N SER A 174 -1.70 15.86 14.20
CA SER A 174 -1.35 16.93 13.27
C SER A 174 -1.25 18.28 13.97
N THR A 175 -0.27 18.38 14.87
CA THR A 175 -0.01 19.54 15.70
C THR A 175 1.46 19.90 15.70
N ALA A 176 1.75 21.17 15.99
CA ALA A 176 3.11 21.65 16.06
C ALA A 176 3.95 20.86 17.10
N PRO A 177 5.26 20.67 16.88
CA PRO A 177 6.03 21.22 15.76
C PRO A 177 6.03 20.35 14.49
N ASN A 178 5.53 19.11 14.57
CA ASN A 178 5.79 18.11 13.53
C ASN A 178 4.64 17.97 12.53
N TYR A 179 3.38 18.19 12.91
CA TYR A 179 2.20 18.06 12.05
C TYR A 179 2.04 16.68 11.41
N TYR A 180 2.18 15.63 12.21
CA TYR A 180 2.02 14.26 11.73
C TYR A 180 0.57 13.90 11.42
N PRO A 181 0.31 12.99 10.47
CA PRO A 181 1.29 12.16 9.76
C PRO A 181 1.89 12.80 8.49
N SER A 182 1.30 13.87 7.94
CA SER A 182 1.79 14.48 6.69
C SER A 182 3.12 15.23 6.83
N ALA A 183 3.48 15.60 8.06
CA ALA A 183 4.56 16.52 8.37
C ALA A 183 4.41 17.92 7.72
N ASP A 184 3.17 18.30 7.36
CA ASP A 184 2.85 19.57 6.72
C ASP A 184 1.92 20.42 7.60
N SER A 185 2.38 21.62 7.93
CA SER A 185 1.59 22.63 8.63
C SER A 185 0.33 23.09 7.88
N ALA A 186 0.16 22.76 6.60
CA ALA A 186 -1.11 22.97 5.88
C ALA A 186 -2.24 22.08 6.41
N CYS A 187 -1.90 20.98 7.08
CA CYS A 187 -2.84 19.96 7.52
C CYS A 187 -3.08 20.00 9.02
N VAL A 188 -2.95 21.17 9.67
CA VAL A 188 -3.16 21.31 11.12
C VAL A 188 -4.49 20.68 11.52
N TYR A 189 -4.46 19.92 12.63
CA TYR A 189 -5.63 19.30 13.21
C TYR A 189 -6.77 20.31 13.39
N ASP A 190 -7.91 19.99 12.81
CA ASP A 190 -9.18 20.67 12.99
C ASP A 190 -10.30 19.63 13.05
N ALA A 191 -10.83 19.39 14.26
CA ALA A 191 -11.93 18.48 14.49
C ALA A 191 -13.19 18.82 13.67
N ASN A 192 -13.33 20.08 13.23
CA ASN A 192 -14.46 20.56 12.44
C ASN A 192 -14.11 20.72 10.96
N ALA A 193 -12.96 20.19 10.52
CA ALA A 193 -12.58 20.23 9.12
C ALA A 193 -13.69 19.62 8.26
N ASN A 194 -14.11 20.37 7.25
CA ASN A 194 -15.01 19.85 6.24
C ASN A 194 -14.20 18.98 5.27
N ILE A 195 -14.62 17.74 5.06
CA ILE A 195 -13.88 16.79 4.24
C ILE A 195 -14.42 16.83 2.80
N PRO A 196 -13.62 17.32 1.82
CA PRO A 196 -14.06 17.46 0.44
C PRO A 196 -14.53 16.13 -0.15
N GLY A 197 -15.63 16.18 -0.91
CA GLY A 197 -16.29 14.98 -1.44
C GLY A 197 -17.36 14.40 -0.52
N THR A 198 -17.45 14.89 0.73
CA THR A 198 -18.48 14.47 1.68
C THR A 198 -19.24 15.66 2.28
N SER A 199 -20.33 15.36 3.00
CA SER A 199 -20.98 16.31 3.92
C SER A 199 -20.65 16.01 5.39
N LYS A 200 -19.61 15.20 5.64
CA LYS A 200 -19.22 14.70 6.97
C LYS A 200 -18.02 15.47 7.51
N GLY A 201 -17.97 15.60 8.84
CA GLY A 201 -16.77 16.06 9.57
C GLY A 201 -15.86 14.90 9.99
N CYS A 202 -14.73 15.24 10.62
CA CYS A 202 -13.75 14.25 11.10
C CYS A 202 -14.36 13.18 12.02
N ASP A 203 -15.16 13.60 13.02
CA ASP A 203 -15.77 12.67 13.99
C ASP A 203 -16.71 11.65 13.32
N GLU A 204 -17.43 12.07 12.28
CA GLU A 204 -18.36 11.20 11.55
C GLU A 204 -17.60 10.16 10.71
N LEU A 205 -16.51 10.56 10.06
CA LEU A 205 -15.67 9.68 9.25
C LEU A 205 -14.82 8.73 10.08
N LEU A 206 -14.42 9.16 11.29
CA LEU A 206 -13.78 8.29 12.27
C LEU A 206 -14.69 7.13 12.71
N GLN A 207 -16.01 7.37 12.74
CA GLN A 207 -17.01 6.38 13.15
C GLN A 207 -17.57 5.57 11.97
N SER A 208 -17.65 6.17 10.78
CA SER A 208 -18.22 5.50 9.60
C SER A 208 -17.74 6.13 8.30
N GLN A 209 -16.96 5.36 7.54
CA GLN A 209 -16.76 5.58 6.11
C GLN A 209 -18.02 5.22 5.30
N ASP A 210 -18.01 5.51 4.01
CA ASP A 210 -19.06 5.05 3.09
C ASP A 210 -19.00 3.52 2.92
N ALA A 211 -20.12 2.91 2.53
CA ALA A 211 -20.18 1.49 2.23
C ALA A 211 -19.31 1.13 1.03
N GLU A 212 -19.14 2.05 0.08
CA GLU A 212 -18.23 1.89 -1.06
C GLU A 212 -16.77 1.75 -0.59
N CYS A 213 -16.34 2.54 0.40
CA CYS A 213 -14.99 2.44 0.97
C CYS A 213 -14.72 1.05 1.57
N ALA A 214 -15.69 0.54 2.33
CA ALA A 214 -15.57 -0.80 2.91
C ALA A 214 -15.55 -1.91 1.83
N ALA A 215 -16.22 -1.69 0.69
CA ALA A 215 -16.29 -2.67 -0.39
C ALA A 215 -15.02 -2.68 -1.26
N ASN A 216 -14.46 -1.50 -1.53
CA ASN A 216 -13.34 -1.35 -2.46
C ASN A 216 -11.99 -1.41 -1.72
N CYS A 217 -11.85 -0.66 -0.63
CA CYS A 217 -10.59 -0.59 0.11
C CYS A 217 -10.46 -1.65 1.21
N GLY A 218 -11.57 -2.07 1.81
CA GLY A 218 -11.58 -3.05 2.90
C GLY A 218 -10.83 -4.35 2.56
N PRO A 219 -11.09 -5.00 1.41
CA PRO A 219 -10.35 -6.19 0.98
C PRO A 219 -8.85 -5.96 0.72
N LEU A 220 -8.44 -4.73 0.41
CA LEU A 220 -7.05 -4.37 0.14
C LEU A 220 -6.28 -3.95 1.40
N THR A 221 -6.99 -3.59 2.47
CA THR A 221 -6.42 -3.10 3.72
C THR A 221 -5.74 -4.24 4.48
N PRO A 222 -4.40 -4.21 4.65
CA PRO A 222 -3.66 -5.23 5.38
C PRO A 222 -4.12 -5.38 6.84
N ASN A 223 -4.02 -6.59 7.40
CA ASN A 223 -4.26 -6.84 8.82
C ASN A 223 -3.29 -6.00 9.66
N GLY A 224 -3.84 -5.17 10.54
CA GLY A 224 -3.11 -4.20 11.34
C GLY A 224 -3.10 -2.78 10.77
N CYS A 225 -3.79 -2.50 9.66
CA CYS A 225 -3.87 -1.18 9.03
C CYS A 225 -5.30 -0.63 8.98
N ASP A 226 -5.43 0.70 8.90
CA ASP A 226 -6.64 1.33 8.38
C ASP A 226 -6.55 1.58 6.88
N CYS A 227 -7.68 1.91 6.24
CA CYS A 227 -7.75 2.20 4.80
C CYS A 227 -6.79 3.28 4.32
N PHE A 228 -6.32 4.16 5.20
CA PHE A 228 -5.59 5.38 4.87
C PHE A 228 -4.09 5.23 5.12
N GLY A 229 -3.62 3.99 5.33
CA GLY A 229 -2.20 3.67 5.49
C GLY A 229 -1.66 3.92 6.89
N CYS A 230 -2.51 4.03 7.91
CA CYS A 230 -2.08 4.05 9.31
C CYS A 230 -2.05 2.62 9.88
N CYS A 231 -0.86 2.11 10.15
CA CYS A 231 -0.65 0.70 10.49
C CYS A 231 0.00 0.52 11.85
N GLU A 232 -0.41 -0.52 12.58
CA GLU A 232 0.22 -0.93 13.82
C GLU A 232 1.54 -1.65 13.53
N LEU A 233 2.65 -0.93 13.68
CA LEU A 233 3.98 -1.47 13.42
C LEU A 233 4.96 -1.16 14.57
N PRO A 234 5.72 -2.16 15.04
CA PRO A 234 5.55 -3.59 14.78
C PRO A 234 4.18 -4.09 15.24
N ALA A 235 3.59 -5.07 14.55
CA ALA A 235 2.23 -5.50 14.85
C ALA A 235 2.07 -6.07 16.28
N GLY A 236 1.04 -5.61 17.00
CA GLY A 236 0.81 -5.86 18.42
C GLY A 236 1.59 -4.96 19.39
N SER A 237 2.23 -3.88 18.90
CA SER A 237 3.01 -2.96 19.74
C SER A 237 2.17 -1.84 20.38
N GLY A 238 0.96 -1.59 19.89
CA GLY A 238 0.13 -0.43 20.19
C GLY A 238 0.64 0.89 19.60
N LYS A 239 1.64 0.84 18.71
CA LYS A 239 2.18 2.02 18.01
C LYS A 239 1.69 2.01 16.57
N PHE A 240 1.28 3.17 16.10
CA PHE A 240 0.76 3.35 14.75
C PHE A 240 1.64 4.30 13.96
N VAL A 241 1.99 3.90 12.75
CA VAL A 241 2.84 4.65 11.82
C VAL A 241 2.13 4.76 10.47
N TYR A 242 2.32 5.91 9.82
CA TYR A 242 1.80 6.16 8.49
C TYR A 242 2.77 5.62 7.45
N LEU A 243 2.30 4.72 6.58
CA LEU A 243 3.14 4.08 5.57
C LEU A 243 3.66 5.07 4.53
N GLY A 244 2.85 6.07 4.18
CA GLY A 244 3.23 7.17 3.26
C GLY A 244 4.15 8.22 3.88
N SER A 245 4.91 7.88 4.92
CA SER A 245 5.83 8.83 5.54
C SER A 245 6.99 9.18 4.61
N GLU A 246 7.13 10.48 4.35
CA GLU A 246 8.18 11.00 3.51
C GLU A 246 9.01 12.06 4.22
N VAL A 247 10.33 12.03 3.98
CA VAL A 247 11.25 13.11 4.33
C VAL A 247 11.86 13.66 3.06
N SER A 248 11.71 14.96 2.83
CA SER A 248 12.19 15.60 1.59
C SER A 248 11.66 14.96 0.31
N LYS A 249 10.39 14.50 0.33
CA LYS A 249 9.69 13.81 -0.78
C LYS A 249 10.28 12.46 -1.17
N GLN A 250 10.86 11.77 -0.20
CA GLN A 250 11.37 10.42 -0.35
C GLN A 250 10.71 9.58 0.73
N ALA A 251 10.18 8.42 0.34
CA ALA A 251 9.73 7.42 1.29
C ALA A 251 10.86 7.09 2.27
N THR A 252 10.56 7.11 3.56
CA THR A 252 11.55 6.85 4.61
C THR A 252 11.13 5.77 5.59
N CYS A 253 9.89 5.30 5.52
CA CYS A 253 9.42 4.29 6.45
C CYS A 253 9.68 2.89 5.93
N THR A 254 10.57 2.18 6.62
CA THR A 254 10.97 0.80 6.35
C THR A 254 10.80 -0.04 7.62
N SER A 255 10.87 -1.37 7.48
CA SER A 255 10.87 -2.31 8.62
C SER A 255 11.94 -1.96 9.67
N ASP A 256 13.15 -1.57 9.24
CA ASP A 256 14.26 -1.18 10.11
C ASP A 256 14.04 0.17 10.83
N ASP A 257 13.34 1.10 10.19
CA ASP A 257 13.17 2.47 10.66
C ASP A 257 11.84 2.70 11.41
N VAL A 258 11.03 1.66 11.59
CA VAL A 258 9.68 1.75 12.18
C VAL A 258 9.62 2.30 13.60
N GLY A 259 10.76 2.27 14.32
CA GLY A 259 10.90 2.87 15.63
C GLY A 259 11.22 4.37 15.64
N ASP A 260 11.57 4.96 14.49
CA ASP A 260 11.98 6.36 14.34
C ASP A 260 10.81 7.23 13.84
N PRO A 261 10.19 8.06 14.70
CA PRO A 261 9.05 8.90 14.31
C PRO A 261 9.40 9.97 13.29
N THR A 262 10.69 10.24 13.03
CA THR A 262 11.14 11.19 12.01
C THR A 262 11.26 10.58 10.62
N LYS A 263 11.14 9.25 10.52
CA LYS A 263 11.14 8.49 9.27
C LYS A 263 9.82 7.76 9.02
N CYS A 264 9.22 7.25 10.09
CA CYS A 264 7.90 6.65 10.14
C CYS A 264 6.99 7.51 11.02
N HIS A 265 6.29 8.45 10.39
CA HIS A 265 5.47 9.43 11.07
C HIS A 265 4.34 8.74 11.86
N PRO A 266 4.17 9.07 13.15
CA PRO A 266 3.03 8.60 13.93
C PRO A 266 1.69 9.00 13.33
N CYS A 267 0.68 8.14 13.45
CA CYS A 267 -0.68 8.45 13.03
C CYS A 267 -1.70 7.90 14.04
N THR A 268 -2.94 8.37 13.94
CA THR A 268 -4.10 7.83 14.66
C THR A 268 -4.91 6.99 13.67
N PRO A 269 -5.13 5.69 13.93
CA PRO A 269 -5.88 4.83 13.02
C PRO A 269 -7.34 5.25 12.97
N VAL A 270 -7.97 5.14 11.80
CA VAL A 270 -9.38 5.38 11.55
C VAL A 270 -10.18 4.11 11.88
N PRO A 271 -10.88 4.04 13.04
CA PRO A 271 -11.46 2.79 13.52
C PRO A 271 -12.58 2.25 12.63
N SER A 272 -13.25 3.12 11.87
CA SER A 272 -14.37 2.74 11.01
C SER A 272 -13.98 1.81 9.86
N CYS A 273 -12.69 1.74 9.52
CA CYS A 273 -12.18 0.78 8.55
C CYS A 273 -10.80 0.23 8.91
N PHE A 274 -10.47 0.23 10.20
CA PHE A 274 -9.30 -0.46 10.71
C PHE A 274 -9.51 -1.97 10.60
N ASN A 275 -8.65 -2.64 9.85
CA ASN A 275 -8.58 -4.09 9.80
C ASN A 275 -7.68 -4.56 10.95
N ASP A 276 -8.27 -5.09 12.01
CA ASP A 276 -7.49 -5.53 13.17
C ASP A 276 -6.59 -6.72 12.81
N CYS A 277 -5.51 -6.90 13.59
CA CYS A 277 -4.69 -8.10 13.46
C CYS A 277 -4.90 -9.04 14.64
N GLY A 278 -5.58 -10.15 14.38
CA GLY A 278 -5.77 -11.26 15.30
C GLY A 278 -4.49 -12.05 15.56
N VAL A 279 -4.49 -12.82 16.65
CA VAL A 279 -3.32 -13.62 17.07
C VAL A 279 -2.86 -14.64 16.02
N CYS A 280 -3.80 -15.13 15.21
CA CYS A 280 -3.56 -16.14 14.18
C CYS A 280 -3.60 -15.61 12.75
N GLU A 281 -3.67 -14.29 12.61
CA GLU A 281 -3.59 -13.60 11.33
C GLU A 281 -2.14 -13.19 11.10
N LEU A 282 -1.72 -13.23 9.83
CA LEU A 282 -0.47 -12.59 9.44
C LEU A 282 -0.75 -11.09 9.43
N CYS A 283 0.06 -10.28 10.11
CA CYS A 283 -0.09 -8.82 10.13
C CYS A 283 0.91 -8.19 9.16
N VAL A 284 0.69 -6.94 8.78
CA VAL A 284 1.69 -6.12 8.09
C VAL A 284 3.03 -6.15 8.86
N GLY A 285 4.15 -6.23 8.13
CA GLY A 285 5.49 -6.32 8.72
C GLY A 285 5.82 -7.66 9.41
N LYS A 286 4.99 -8.70 9.25
CA LYS A 286 5.27 -10.05 9.76
C LYS A 286 5.31 -11.08 8.62
N HIS A 287 6.23 -12.03 8.74
CA HIS A 287 6.35 -13.20 7.85
C HIS A 287 5.97 -14.52 8.56
N SER A 288 5.48 -14.47 9.80
CA SER A 288 5.08 -15.66 10.55
C SER A 288 3.99 -15.39 11.57
N VAL A 289 3.24 -16.44 11.90
CA VAL A 289 2.24 -16.47 12.96
C VAL A 289 2.69 -17.37 14.11
N PRO A 290 2.15 -17.21 15.34
CA PRO A 290 2.46 -18.10 16.45
C PRO A 290 2.21 -19.57 16.08
N GLN A 291 3.08 -20.47 16.53
CA GLN A 291 2.96 -21.91 16.23
C GLN A 291 1.62 -22.50 16.67
N SER A 292 0.98 -21.96 17.71
CA SER A 292 -0.36 -22.38 18.15
C SER A 292 -1.46 -22.16 17.11
N CYS A 293 -1.26 -21.22 16.19
CA CYS A 293 -2.18 -20.89 15.10
C CYS A 293 -2.03 -21.82 13.91
N ASN A 294 -0.95 -22.61 13.88
CA ASN A 294 -0.71 -23.60 12.85
C ASN A 294 -0.74 -25.01 13.48
N PRO A 295 -1.92 -25.60 13.71
CA PRO A 295 -2.01 -26.96 14.25
C PRO A 295 -1.50 -28.05 13.30
N GLN A 296 -0.86 -27.72 12.17
CA GLN A 296 -0.20 -28.70 11.30
C GLN A 296 1.18 -29.10 11.81
N GLY A 297 1.18 -29.94 12.84
CA GLY A 297 2.09 -31.08 12.88
C GLY A 297 1.64 -32.16 11.88
N SER A 298 1.53 -31.84 10.58
CA SER A 298 1.26 -32.81 9.50
C SER A 298 1.55 -32.18 8.14
N GLY A 299 2.80 -32.31 7.69
CA GLY A 299 3.16 -31.98 6.30
C GLY A 299 4.59 -31.56 6.00
N GLY A 300 5.58 -31.82 6.86
CA GLY A 300 6.96 -31.40 6.59
C GLY A 300 8.00 -32.10 7.44
N GLY A 301 7.97 -33.43 7.47
CA GLY A 301 8.96 -34.24 8.19
C GLY A 301 9.63 -35.21 7.24
N GLY A 302 10.77 -34.81 6.67
CA GLY A 302 11.71 -35.72 6.02
C GLY A 302 12.20 -36.76 7.02
N GLY A 303 11.57 -37.93 7.01
CA GLY A 303 11.94 -39.09 7.80
C GLY A 303 12.19 -40.28 6.88
N THR A 304 13.39 -40.37 6.31
CA THR A 304 13.91 -41.61 5.75
C THR A 304 13.98 -42.66 6.86
N SER A 305 13.05 -43.62 6.84
CA SER A 305 13.28 -44.91 7.51
C SER A 305 12.75 -46.04 6.63
N ASN A 306 13.73 -46.81 6.13
CA ASN A 306 13.59 -48.11 5.54
C ASN A 306 12.79 -49.07 6.42
N GLY A 307 12.04 -49.96 5.77
CA GLY A 307 12.02 -51.37 6.16
C GLY A 307 10.76 -51.90 6.84
N GLY A 308 9.80 -52.33 6.02
CA GLY A 308 9.14 -53.64 6.12
C GLY A 308 8.20 -53.93 7.29
N SER A 309 6.93 -54.16 7.00
CA SER A 309 6.38 -55.53 6.95
C SER A 309 4.88 -55.54 6.64
N ALA A 310 4.48 -56.66 6.04
CA ALA A 310 3.19 -56.93 5.43
C ALA A 310 2.00 -57.01 6.40
N GLY A 311 0.82 -56.78 5.82
CA GLY A 311 -0.43 -57.40 6.23
C GLY A 311 -1.35 -56.49 7.04
N GLN A 312 -2.48 -56.07 6.46
CA GLN A 312 -3.75 -56.79 6.66
C GLN A 312 -4.87 -56.05 5.93
N ALA A 313 -5.58 -56.78 5.07
CA ALA A 313 -6.79 -56.33 4.40
C ALA A 313 -7.93 -56.15 5.41
N GLY A 314 -8.65 -55.03 5.31
CA GLY A 314 -9.89 -54.76 6.04
C GLY A 314 -10.81 -53.90 5.20
N SER A 315 -11.81 -54.54 4.59
CA SER A 315 -12.90 -53.91 3.84
C SER A 315 -13.95 -53.29 4.78
N GLY A 316 -14.49 -52.14 4.39
CA GLY A 316 -15.65 -51.48 5.01
C GLY A 316 -15.50 -49.97 4.79
N GLY A 317 -16.25 -49.30 3.93
CA GLY A 317 -17.72 -49.26 3.90
C GLY A 317 -18.08 -47.83 4.31
N GLY A 318 -18.41 -47.00 3.32
CA GLY A 318 -18.50 -45.55 3.48
C GLY A 318 -19.59 -45.08 4.44
N SER A 319 -19.40 -43.88 4.98
CA SER A 319 -20.51 -43.01 5.34
C SER A 319 -20.08 -41.56 5.22
N GLN A 320 -20.76 -40.84 4.33
CA GLN A 320 -20.80 -39.39 4.30
C GLN A 320 -21.34 -38.91 5.66
N GLY A 321 -20.63 -37.97 6.28
CA GLY A 321 -21.05 -37.28 7.48
C GLY A 321 -20.90 -35.79 7.26
N GLY A 322 -21.93 -35.18 6.66
CA GLY A 322 -22.13 -33.74 6.76
C GLY A 322 -22.42 -33.39 8.21
N GLY A 323 -21.60 -32.52 8.79
CA GLY A 323 -21.76 -32.02 10.14
C GLY A 323 -21.41 -30.54 10.16
N GLY A 324 -22.41 -29.71 9.90
CA GLY A 324 -22.32 -28.30 10.25
C GLY A 324 -22.17 -28.16 11.75
N SER A 325 -21.24 -27.31 12.17
CA SER A 325 -21.20 -26.81 13.54
C SER A 325 -20.96 -25.31 13.48
N GLN A 326 -22.04 -24.56 13.65
CA GLN A 326 -22.00 -23.15 14.02
C GLN A 326 -21.52 -23.02 15.47
N GLY A 327 -20.81 -21.92 15.76
CA GLY A 327 -20.84 -21.28 17.07
C GLY A 327 -19.59 -21.43 17.92
N GLY A 328 -18.58 -20.62 17.62
CA GLY A 328 -17.44 -20.36 18.49
C GLY A 328 -16.67 -19.12 18.03
N SER A 329 -17.15 -17.92 18.38
CA SER A 329 -16.39 -16.67 18.24
C SER A 329 -15.15 -16.73 19.16
N GLY A 330 -13.98 -16.79 18.54
CA GLY A 330 -12.66 -16.76 19.18
C GLY A 330 -11.60 -17.12 18.14
N GLY A 331 -11.08 -16.10 17.45
CA GLY A 331 -10.28 -16.19 16.23
C GLY A 331 -9.07 -17.12 16.30
N SER A 332 -9.19 -18.28 15.65
CA SER A 332 -8.11 -19.28 15.51
C SER A 332 -7.81 -19.63 14.06
N THR A 333 -8.28 -18.82 13.11
CA THR A 333 -8.12 -19.05 11.67
C THR A 333 -7.50 -17.83 11.04
N GLN A 334 -6.52 -18.04 10.16
CA GLN A 334 -5.78 -16.98 9.48
C GLN A 334 -6.66 -16.10 8.59
N CYS A 335 -7.77 -16.64 8.07
CA CYS A 335 -8.69 -15.91 7.20
C CYS A 335 -10.14 -16.17 7.58
N ALA A 336 -11.03 -15.29 7.10
CA ALA A 336 -12.47 -15.49 7.14
C ALA A 336 -12.89 -16.79 6.45
N ALA A 337 -14.05 -17.33 6.85
CA ALA A 337 -14.56 -18.59 6.30
C ALA A 337 -14.74 -18.51 4.77
N GLY A 338 -14.14 -19.46 4.06
CA GLY A 338 -14.21 -19.54 2.60
C GLY A 338 -13.11 -18.78 1.85
N VAL A 339 -12.25 -18.04 2.57
CA VAL A 339 -11.09 -17.35 2.00
C VAL A 339 -9.86 -18.26 2.09
N GLN A 340 -9.07 -18.32 1.02
CA GLN A 340 -7.85 -19.13 0.97
C GLN A 340 -6.75 -18.46 1.81
N PRO A 341 -6.09 -19.20 2.74
CA PRO A 341 -4.89 -18.72 3.40
C PRO A 341 -3.66 -18.82 2.47
N CYS A 342 -2.75 -17.86 2.58
CA CYS A 342 -1.53 -17.71 1.78
C CYS A 342 -0.41 -17.01 2.59
N GLY A 343 0.78 -16.84 2.02
CA GLY A 343 1.86 -16.04 2.63
C GLY A 343 2.61 -16.72 3.78
N LEU A 344 2.17 -17.88 4.27
CA LEU A 344 2.97 -18.71 5.19
C LEU A 344 3.63 -19.90 4.47
N PRO A 345 4.80 -20.36 4.95
CA PRO A 345 5.46 -21.54 4.40
C PRO A 345 4.53 -22.76 4.33
N GLY A 346 4.49 -23.39 3.16
CA GLY A 346 3.66 -24.57 2.90
C GLY A 346 2.23 -24.28 2.43
N GLN A 347 1.79 -23.02 2.46
CA GLN A 347 0.50 -22.65 1.88
C GLN A 347 0.57 -22.55 0.37
N SER A 348 -0.56 -22.77 -0.30
CA SER A 348 -0.64 -22.63 -1.75
C SER A 348 -0.72 -21.16 -2.13
N PRO A 349 -0.09 -20.74 -3.25
CA PRO A 349 -0.22 -19.39 -3.77
C PRO A 349 -1.67 -19.08 -4.14
N CYS A 350 -2.03 -17.80 -4.15
CA CYS A 350 -3.35 -17.37 -4.60
C CYS A 350 -3.58 -17.74 -6.07
N VAL A 351 -4.84 -18.01 -6.41
CA VAL A 351 -5.20 -18.29 -7.81
C VAL A 351 -5.07 -17.03 -8.67
N SER A 352 -4.95 -17.19 -9.99
CA SER A 352 -4.85 -16.05 -10.91
C SER A 352 -6.00 -15.04 -10.72
N GLY A 353 -5.65 -13.76 -10.67
CA GLY A 353 -6.58 -12.66 -10.37
C GLY A 353 -6.74 -12.36 -8.88
N TYR A 354 -5.99 -13.04 -8.00
CA TYR A 354 -5.96 -12.80 -6.57
C TYR A 354 -4.53 -12.53 -6.10
N TYR A 355 -4.39 -11.75 -5.04
CA TYR A 355 -3.13 -11.48 -4.35
C TYR A 355 -3.25 -11.84 -2.85
N CYS A 356 -2.13 -12.15 -2.21
CA CYS A 356 -2.12 -12.44 -0.79
C CYS A 356 -1.93 -11.14 0.02
N VAL A 357 -2.99 -10.60 0.59
CA VAL A 357 -2.89 -9.46 1.50
C VAL A 357 -2.84 -10.00 2.92
N THR A 358 -1.68 -9.87 3.57
CA THR A 358 -1.46 -10.28 4.97
C THR A 358 -2.04 -11.65 5.30
N GLY A 359 -1.75 -12.61 4.44
CA GLY A 359 -2.08 -14.01 4.66
C GLY A 359 -3.41 -14.48 4.09
N CYS A 360 -4.19 -13.62 3.42
CA CYS A 360 -5.46 -14.02 2.82
C CYS A 360 -5.53 -13.64 1.34
N CYS A 361 -6.00 -14.58 0.51
CA CYS A 361 -6.18 -14.31 -0.92
C CYS A 361 -7.39 -13.41 -1.14
N VAL A 362 -7.13 -12.21 -1.67
CA VAL A 362 -8.14 -11.21 -2.02
C VAL A 362 -8.08 -10.94 -3.53
N GLU A 363 -9.20 -10.51 -4.11
CA GLU A 363 -9.22 -10.19 -5.53
C GLU A 363 -8.29 -8.99 -5.79
N ALA A 364 -7.42 -9.12 -6.79
CA ALA A 364 -6.50 -8.05 -7.13
C ALA A 364 -7.26 -6.92 -7.84
N PRO A 365 -6.91 -5.63 -7.59
CA PRO A 365 -7.54 -4.49 -8.26
C PRO A 365 -7.46 -4.60 -9.78
N ARG A 366 -8.54 -4.26 -10.49
CA ARG A 366 -8.68 -4.47 -11.95
C ARG A 366 -8.84 -3.21 -12.75
#